data_AF-L8YDZ8-F1
#
_entry.id   AF-L8YDZ8-F1
#
_cell.length_a   1.000
_cell.length_b   1.000
_cell.length_c   1.000
_cell.angle_alpha   90.00
_cell.angle_beta   90.00
_cell.angle_gamma   90.00
#
_symmetry.space_group_name_H-M   'P 1'
#
loop_
_entity.id
_entity.type
_entity.pdbx_description
1 polymer ?
#
loop_
_entity_poly.entity_id
_entity_poly.type
_entity_poly.pdbx_seq_one_letter_code
_entity_poly.pdbx_strand_id
1 'polypeptide(L)'
;MKETIMNQEKLAQLQAQVCIGGKGTAHRKKHGPAALRPRPLGVTTAFHPGLAATAASTRPNSWWAHVKMGPTDLILGVTEDFKRDTNRKKMNLGVGAYQDDNGKPYVLRSVRKAEAQIAAKNFDKEYLPIGGLAEFCKASAELALCENSEVFKLADLSLYRPFREREP
;
A
#
# COMPACT_ATOMS: atom_id res chain seq x y z
N MET A 1 -30.71 7.92 28.67
CA MET A 1 -29.93 6.70 28.37
C MET A 1 -30.75 5.56 27.75
N LYS A 2 -32.03 5.73 27.37
CA LYS A 2 -32.81 4.69 26.65
C LYS A 2 -33.02 4.98 25.16
N GLU A 3 -32.89 6.24 24.72
CA GLU A 3 -33.05 6.58 23.30
C GLU A 3 -31.82 6.29 22.43
N THR A 4 -30.64 6.24 23.02
CA THR A 4 -29.39 5.97 22.28
C THR A 4 -29.25 4.48 21.89
N ILE A 5 -29.89 3.58 22.63
CA ILE A 5 -29.82 2.13 22.39
C ILE A 5 -30.73 1.73 21.21
N MET A 6 -31.91 2.35 21.09
CA MET A 6 -32.85 2.10 19.97
C MET A 6 -32.31 2.53 18.60
N ASN A 7 -31.32 3.43 18.58
CA ASN A 7 -30.73 3.93 17.33
C ASN A 7 -29.65 2.99 16.75
N GLN A 8 -28.99 2.21 17.61
CA GLN A 8 -27.95 1.26 17.17
C GLN A 8 -28.57 0.00 16.54
N GLU A 9 -29.72 -0.46 17.01
CA GLU A 9 -30.42 -1.61 16.41
C GLU A 9 -30.98 -1.29 15.01
N LYS A 10 -31.44 -0.05 14.77
CA LYS A 10 -31.88 0.38 13.43
C LYS A 10 -30.73 0.47 12.43
N LEU A 11 -29.53 0.82 12.87
CA LEU A 11 -28.36 0.90 11.99
C LEU A 11 -27.85 -0.49 11.58
N ALA A 12 -27.92 -1.47 12.49
CA ALA A 12 -27.56 -2.86 12.20
C ALA A 12 -28.52 -3.54 11.20
N GLN A 13 -29.82 -3.23 11.25
CA GLN A 13 -30.80 -3.80 10.31
C GLN A 13 -30.66 -3.23 8.89
N LEU A 14 -30.25 -1.97 8.74
CA LEU A 14 -29.99 -1.36 7.43
C LEU A 14 -28.75 -1.94 6.73
N GLN A 15 -27.76 -2.43 7.48
CA GLN A 15 -26.55 -3.04 6.92
C GLN A 15 -26.78 -4.48 6.44
N ALA A 16 -27.79 -5.19 6.96
CA ALA A 16 -28.12 -6.55 6.51
C ALA A 16 -28.86 -6.59 5.15
N GLN A 17 -29.59 -5.53 4.78
CA GLN A 17 -30.41 -5.50 3.57
C GLN A 17 -29.58 -5.28 2.27
N VAL A 18 -28.38 -4.71 2.36
CA VAL A 18 -27.56 -4.36 1.18
C VAL A 18 -26.79 -5.57 0.62
N CYS A 19 -26.66 -6.67 1.37
CA CYS A 19 -25.83 -7.81 0.99
C CYS A 19 -26.52 -8.87 0.10
N ILE A 20 -27.76 -8.64 -0.36
CA ILE A 20 -28.52 -9.65 -1.13
C ILE A 20 -29.13 -9.02 -2.39
N GLY A 21 -28.33 -8.69 -3.40
CA GLY A 21 -28.88 -8.18 -4.65
C GLY A 21 -27.86 -7.97 -5.76
N GLY A 22 -27.48 -9.05 -6.46
CA GLY A 22 -26.57 -8.94 -7.60
C GLY A 22 -26.36 -10.22 -8.41
N LYS A 23 -27.43 -10.89 -8.85
CA LYS A 23 -27.33 -11.92 -9.89
C LYS A 23 -27.27 -11.26 -11.27
N GLY A 24 -26.05 -10.94 -11.73
CA GLY A 24 -25.78 -10.54 -13.11
C GLY A 24 -25.34 -11.73 -13.94
N THR A 25 -26.19 -12.19 -14.87
CA THR A 25 -25.90 -13.27 -15.83
C THR A 25 -24.99 -12.76 -16.95
N ALA A 26 -23.70 -13.08 -16.89
CA ALA A 26 -22.75 -12.75 -17.96
C ALA A 26 -22.89 -13.75 -19.13
N HIS A 27 -23.51 -13.29 -20.21
CA HIS A 27 -23.65 -14.02 -21.46
C HIS A 27 -22.30 -14.05 -22.21
N ARG A 28 -21.58 -15.17 -22.08
CA ARG A 28 -20.30 -15.44 -22.76
C ARG A 28 -20.53 -15.63 -24.27
N LYS A 29 -20.35 -14.58 -25.07
CA LYS A 29 -20.24 -14.66 -26.55
C LYS A 29 -19.01 -15.50 -26.90
N LYS A 30 -19.24 -16.68 -27.47
CA LYS A 30 -18.20 -17.51 -28.09
C LYS A 30 -17.85 -16.92 -29.44
N HIS A 31 -16.65 -16.35 -29.57
CA HIS A 31 -16.04 -16.13 -30.88
C HIS A 31 -15.37 -17.43 -31.32
N GLY A 32 -15.86 -18.01 -32.43
CA GLY A 32 -15.30 -19.21 -33.04
C GLY A 32 -13.94 -18.93 -33.69
N PRO A 33 -13.05 -19.94 -33.81
CA PRO A 33 -11.76 -19.76 -34.46
C PRO A 33 -11.93 -19.73 -35.99
N ALA A 34 -11.35 -18.70 -36.61
CA ALA A 34 -11.19 -18.61 -38.06
C ALA A 34 -10.23 -19.71 -38.53
N ALA A 35 -10.71 -20.52 -39.48
CA ALA A 35 -9.96 -21.59 -40.11
C ALA A 35 -8.88 -21.04 -41.05
N LEU A 36 -7.61 -21.24 -40.71
CA LEU A 36 -6.48 -21.09 -41.62
C LEU A 36 -6.14 -22.46 -42.22
N ARG A 37 -6.17 -22.54 -43.56
CA ARG A 37 -5.83 -23.75 -44.35
C ARG A 37 -4.30 -23.95 -44.38
N PRO A 38 -3.79 -25.20 -44.32
CA PRO A 38 -2.36 -25.45 -44.52
C PRO A 38 -2.02 -25.64 -46.00
N ARG A 39 -0.87 -25.09 -46.43
CA ARG A 39 -0.17 -25.47 -47.68
C ARG A 39 0.94 -26.48 -47.33
N PRO A 40 1.18 -27.52 -48.15
CA PRO A 40 2.19 -28.53 -47.86
C PRO A 40 3.54 -28.15 -48.48
N LEU A 41 4.62 -28.32 -47.72
CA LEU A 41 5.95 -28.58 -48.27
C LEU A 41 6.62 -29.59 -47.33
N GLY A 42 6.94 -30.75 -47.90
CA GLY A 42 7.50 -31.88 -47.17
C GLY A 42 8.97 -31.71 -46.85
N VAL A 43 9.38 -32.29 -45.72
CA VAL A 43 10.61 -33.07 -45.53
C VAL A 43 10.31 -34.06 -44.41
N THR A 44 10.39 -35.35 -44.72
CA THR A 44 10.32 -36.45 -43.75
C THR A 44 11.67 -36.63 -43.09
N THR A 45 11.77 -36.36 -41.79
CA THR A 45 12.80 -36.93 -40.91
C THR A 45 12.11 -37.65 -39.77
N ALA A 46 12.25 -38.98 -39.76
CA ALA A 46 11.73 -39.86 -38.73
C ALA A 46 12.37 -39.54 -37.37
N PHE A 47 11.56 -39.09 -36.42
CA PHE A 47 11.97 -38.82 -35.05
C PHE A 47 11.64 -40.07 -34.21
N HIS A 48 12.68 -40.70 -33.65
CA HIS A 48 12.54 -41.85 -32.77
C HIS A 48 11.80 -41.45 -31.47
N PRO A 49 10.84 -42.23 -30.96
CA PRO A 49 10.27 -42.00 -29.63
C PRO A 49 11.21 -42.63 -28.59
N GLY A 50 12.43 -42.09 -28.50
CA GLY A 50 13.39 -42.43 -27.47
C GLY A 50 13.21 -41.48 -26.30
N LEU A 51 12.31 -41.83 -25.37
CA LEU A 51 12.21 -41.37 -23.99
C LEU A 51 12.97 -40.06 -23.70
N ALA A 52 12.36 -38.91 -24.02
CA ALA A 52 12.83 -37.64 -23.49
C ALA A 52 12.63 -37.70 -21.98
N ALA A 53 13.71 -37.99 -21.24
CA ALA A 53 13.74 -37.84 -19.81
C ALA A 53 13.37 -36.38 -19.52
N THR A 54 12.12 -36.16 -19.11
CA THR A 54 11.73 -34.92 -18.48
C THR A 54 12.57 -34.84 -17.21
N ALA A 55 13.70 -34.15 -17.28
CA ALA A 55 14.39 -33.66 -16.11
C ALA A 55 13.42 -32.67 -15.46
N ALA A 56 12.50 -33.20 -14.67
CA ALA A 56 11.76 -32.43 -13.69
C ALA A 56 12.84 -31.84 -12.80
N SER A 57 13.14 -30.55 -13.02
CA SER A 57 13.89 -29.75 -12.09
C SER A 57 13.02 -29.65 -10.83
N THR A 58 13.08 -30.68 -9.98
CA THR A 58 12.49 -30.69 -8.66
C THR A 58 13.18 -29.58 -7.90
N ARG A 59 12.58 -28.38 -7.92
CA ARG A 59 13.06 -27.30 -7.07
C ARG A 59 12.85 -27.80 -5.65
N PRO A 60 13.94 -28.00 -4.89
CA PRO A 60 13.84 -28.62 -3.58
C PRO A 60 12.94 -27.75 -2.73
N ASN A 61 12.10 -28.40 -1.93
CA ASN A 61 11.31 -27.87 -0.82
C ASN A 61 11.82 -26.52 -0.34
N SER A 62 11.34 -25.44 -0.95
CA SER A 62 11.68 -24.11 -0.44
C SER A 62 10.98 -23.99 0.90
N TRP A 63 11.66 -23.46 1.91
CA TRP A 63 11.05 -23.16 3.21
C TRP A 63 9.74 -22.37 3.03
N TRP A 64 9.65 -21.57 1.97
CA TRP A 64 8.52 -20.72 1.62
C TRP A 64 7.47 -21.37 0.70
N ALA A 65 7.62 -22.65 0.32
CA ALA A 65 6.77 -23.29 -0.69
C ALA A 65 5.29 -23.37 -0.28
N HIS A 66 5.02 -23.32 1.03
CA HIS A 66 3.68 -23.33 1.61
C HIS A 66 3.13 -21.92 1.89
N VAL A 67 3.92 -20.87 1.70
CA VAL A 67 3.49 -19.50 1.95
C VAL A 67 2.64 -19.01 0.78
N LYS A 68 1.34 -18.85 1.05
CA LYS A 68 0.39 -18.29 0.09
C LYS A 68 0.53 -16.78 0.03
N MET A 69 0.25 -16.21 -1.14
CA MET A 69 0.16 -14.75 -1.28
C MET A 69 -0.96 -14.21 -0.39
N GLY A 70 -0.65 -13.14 0.35
CA GLY A 70 -1.66 -12.37 1.05
C GLY A 70 -2.60 -11.66 0.08
N PRO A 71 -3.79 -11.23 0.55
CA PRO A 71 -4.70 -10.43 -0.26
C PRO A 71 -4.01 -9.12 -0.67
N THR A 72 -4.25 -8.67 -1.90
CA THR A 72 -3.76 -7.38 -2.39
C THR A 72 -4.39 -6.24 -1.57
N ASP A 73 -3.57 -5.25 -1.19
CA ASP A 73 -4.06 -4.07 -0.50
C ASP A 73 -5.04 -3.27 -1.38
N LEU A 74 -6.20 -2.94 -0.81
CA LEU A 74 -7.30 -2.31 -1.55
C LEU A 74 -6.94 -0.91 -2.08
N ILE A 75 -6.04 -0.19 -1.39
CA ILE A 75 -5.65 1.18 -1.75
C ILE A 75 -4.54 1.13 -2.81
N LEU A 76 -3.58 0.22 -2.66
CA LEU A 76 -2.49 0.05 -3.63
C LEU A 76 -2.99 -0.53 -4.95
N GLY A 77 -3.92 -1.47 -4.92
CA GLY A 77 -4.49 -2.09 -6.13
C GLY A 77 -5.12 -1.08 -7.08
N VAL A 78 -5.87 -0.11 -6.55
CA VAL A 78 -6.52 0.94 -7.35
C VAL A 78 -5.50 1.83 -8.06
N THR A 79 -4.37 2.11 -7.42
CA THR A 79 -3.29 2.89 -8.04
C THR A 79 -2.60 2.12 -9.17
N GLU A 80 -2.48 0.79 -9.04
CA GLU A 80 -1.95 -0.04 -10.12
C GLU A 80 -2.91 -0.12 -11.31
N ASP A 81 -4.21 -0.31 -11.06
CA ASP A 81 -5.23 -0.28 -12.11
C ASP A 81 -5.27 1.08 -12.81
N PHE A 82 -5.17 2.17 -12.05
CA PHE A 82 -5.03 3.51 -12.60
C PHE A 82 -3.80 3.63 -13.51
N LYS A 83 -2.65 3.06 -13.13
CA LYS A 83 -1.45 3.08 -13.98
C LYS A 83 -1.62 2.24 -15.24
N ARG A 84 -2.31 1.09 -15.16
CA ARG A 84 -2.60 0.19 -16.28
C ARG A 84 -3.61 0.77 -17.27
N ASP A 85 -4.54 1.61 -16.82
CA ASP A 85 -5.53 2.25 -17.69
C ASP A 85 -4.87 3.19 -18.73
N THR A 86 -5.21 3.05 -20.00
CA THR A 86 -4.65 3.87 -21.10
C THR A 86 -5.45 5.15 -21.36
N ASN A 87 -6.58 5.36 -20.69
CA ASN A 87 -7.42 6.54 -20.89
C ASN A 87 -6.68 7.83 -20.53
N ARG A 88 -6.65 8.81 -21.44
CA ARG A 88 -5.98 10.11 -21.23
C ARG A 88 -6.71 11.04 -20.24
N LYS A 89 -7.99 10.79 -19.96
CA LYS A 89 -8.81 11.59 -19.03
C LYS A 89 -8.99 10.93 -17.66
N LYS A 90 -8.24 9.86 -17.37
CA LYS A 90 -8.28 9.20 -16.06
C LYS A 90 -7.78 10.15 -14.96
N MET A 91 -8.41 10.10 -13.79
CA MET A 91 -7.99 10.84 -12.59
C MET A 91 -7.83 9.87 -11.43
N ASN A 92 -6.75 10.03 -10.65
CA ASN A 92 -6.51 9.21 -9.46
C ASN A 92 -6.95 9.98 -8.21
N LEU A 93 -8.04 9.53 -7.58
CA LEU A 93 -8.59 10.12 -6.35
C LEU A 93 -8.29 9.27 -5.10
N GLY A 94 -7.56 8.16 -5.25
CA GLY A 94 -7.21 7.26 -4.14
C GLY A 94 -5.86 7.57 -3.48
N VAL A 95 -5.01 8.36 -4.13
CA VAL A 95 -3.68 8.71 -3.60
C VAL A 95 -3.81 9.81 -2.54
N GLY A 96 -3.52 9.47 -1.29
CA GLY A 96 -3.51 10.40 -0.16
C GLY A 96 -2.28 11.31 -0.06
N ALA A 97 -1.69 11.69 -1.19
CA ALA A 97 -0.51 12.56 -1.25
C ALA A 97 -0.82 13.84 -2.04
N TYR A 98 -0.33 14.98 -1.53
CA TYR A 98 -0.57 16.28 -2.16
C TYR A 98 0.12 16.36 -3.53
N GLN A 99 -0.63 16.83 -4.52
CA GLN A 99 -0.18 16.99 -5.90
C GLN A 99 -0.38 18.44 -6.36
N ASP A 100 0.40 18.85 -7.34
CA ASP A 100 0.22 20.13 -8.03
C ASP A 100 -0.96 20.09 -9.02
N ASP A 101 -1.23 21.22 -9.68
CA ASP A 101 -2.29 21.36 -10.70
C ASP A 101 -2.12 20.40 -11.90
N ASN A 102 -0.92 19.82 -12.07
CA ASN A 102 -0.60 18.88 -13.13
C ASN A 102 -0.68 17.41 -12.67
N GLY A 103 -1.12 17.15 -11.44
CA GLY A 103 -1.19 15.81 -10.86
C GLY A 103 0.18 15.21 -10.53
N LYS A 104 1.21 16.04 -10.29
CA LYS A 104 2.56 15.60 -9.92
C LYS A 104 2.80 15.80 -8.41
N PRO A 105 3.64 14.96 -7.77
CA PRO A 105 4.01 15.17 -6.37
C PRO A 105 4.61 16.55 -6.14
N TYR A 106 4.06 17.28 -5.17
CA TYR A 106 4.51 18.64 -4.87
C TYR A 106 5.40 18.68 -3.63
N VAL A 107 6.61 19.22 -3.78
CA VAL A 107 7.57 19.44 -2.68
C VAL A 107 7.52 20.90 -2.26
N LEU A 108 7.29 21.15 -0.97
CA LEU A 108 7.22 22.50 -0.40
C LEU A 108 8.54 23.27 -0.59
N ARG A 109 8.43 24.58 -0.83
CA ARG A 109 9.61 25.47 -0.97
C ARG A 109 10.45 25.52 0.31
N SER A 110 9.81 25.45 1.48
CA SER A 110 10.48 25.36 2.79
C SER A 110 11.33 24.09 2.90
N VAL A 111 10.77 22.95 2.48
CA VAL A 111 11.48 21.65 2.49
C VAL A 111 12.71 21.70 1.58
N ARG A 112 12.58 22.21 0.35
CA ARG A 112 13.74 22.37 -0.56
C ARG A 112 14.86 23.24 0.01
N LYS A 113 14.49 24.33 0.72
CA LYS A 113 15.48 25.19 1.40
C LYS A 113 16.17 24.45 2.55
N ALA A 114 15.42 23.70 3.35
CA ALA A 114 15.97 22.91 4.45
C ALA A 114 16.93 21.82 3.93
N GLU A 115 16.56 21.11 2.87
CA GLU A 115 17.42 20.11 2.21
C GLU A 115 18.75 20.72 1.75
N ALA A 116 18.71 21.89 1.10
CA ALA A 116 19.92 22.58 0.67
C ALA A 116 20.82 22.99 1.85
N GLN A 117 20.23 23.43 2.97
CA GLN A 117 20.98 23.76 4.20
C GLN A 117 21.59 22.53 4.86
N ILE A 118 20.86 21.42 4.92
CA ILE A 118 21.34 20.15 5.48
C ILE A 118 22.50 19.61 4.64
N ALA A 119 22.35 19.64 3.31
CA ALA A 119 23.40 19.22 2.39
C ALA A 119 24.67 20.08 2.52
N ALA A 120 24.52 21.40 2.68
CA ALA A 120 25.65 22.31 2.87
C ALA A 120 26.39 22.10 4.20
N LYS A 121 25.68 21.68 5.26
CA LYS A 121 26.25 21.42 6.59
C LYS A 121 26.99 20.09 6.68
N ASN A 122 26.76 19.17 5.73
CA ASN A 122 27.43 17.87 5.64
C ASN A 122 27.48 17.10 6.99
N PHE A 123 26.31 16.93 7.61
CA PHE A 123 26.18 16.16 8.85
C PHE A 123 26.66 14.72 8.69
N ASP A 124 27.15 14.14 9.78
CA ASP A 124 27.39 12.71 9.85
C ASP A 124 26.08 11.90 9.72
N LYS A 125 26.23 10.59 9.54
CA LYS A 125 25.11 9.64 9.40
C LYS A 125 25.09 8.65 10.55
N GLU A 126 25.53 9.10 11.72
CA GLU A 126 25.58 8.28 12.92
C GLU A 126 24.18 7.96 13.44
N TYR A 127 24.11 6.95 14.30
CA TYR A 127 22.85 6.57 14.93
C TYR A 127 22.30 7.71 15.79
N LEU A 128 21.01 7.98 15.63
CA LEU A 128 20.27 8.83 16.54
C LEU A 128 20.03 8.10 17.88
N PRO A 129 19.82 8.85 18.98
CA PRO A 129 19.30 8.28 20.22
C PRO A 129 17.98 7.52 19.99
N ILE A 130 17.62 6.63 20.92
CA ILE A 130 16.37 5.84 20.86
C ILE A 130 15.13 6.75 20.67
N GLY A 131 15.13 7.93 21.28
CA GLY A 131 14.07 8.93 21.17
C GLY A 131 14.13 9.83 19.94
N GLY A 132 15.08 9.62 19.02
CA GLY A 132 15.30 10.47 17.85
C GLY A 132 16.07 11.76 18.18
N LEU A 133 15.98 12.74 17.27
CA LEU A 133 16.64 14.04 17.41
C LEU A 133 15.86 14.94 18.39
N ALA A 134 16.48 15.33 19.50
CA ALA A 134 15.82 16.10 20.56
C ALA A 134 15.19 17.42 20.05
N GLU A 135 15.90 18.14 19.17
CA GLU A 135 15.39 19.38 18.57
C GLU A 135 14.15 19.14 17.71
N PHE A 136 14.09 18.04 16.96
CA PHE A 136 12.93 17.66 16.16
C PHE A 136 11.74 17.31 17.05
N CYS A 137 11.96 16.56 18.13
CA CYS A 137 10.92 16.19 19.07
C CYS A 137 10.32 17.44 19.75
N LYS A 138 11.18 18.38 20.17
CA LYS A 138 10.74 19.66 20.74
C LYS A 138 9.91 20.47 19.73
N ALA A 139 10.43 20.71 18.52
CA ALA A 139 9.73 21.47 17.48
C ALA A 139 8.41 20.81 17.06
N SER A 140 8.36 19.47 17.04
CA SER A 140 7.14 18.71 16.74
C SER A 140 6.08 18.86 17.83
N ALA A 141 6.50 18.86 19.11
CA ALA A 141 5.61 19.12 20.23
C ALA A 141 5.08 20.58 20.21
N GLU A 142 5.93 21.55 19.90
CA GLU A 142 5.54 22.97 19.74
C GLU A 142 4.53 23.14 18.61
N LEU A 143 4.73 22.48 17.47
CA LEU A 143 3.81 22.50 16.34
C LEU A 143 2.44 21.88 16.70
N ALA A 144 2.43 20.79 17.45
CA ALA A 144 1.20 20.07 17.80
C ALA A 144 0.39 20.77 18.90
N LEU A 145 1.07 21.40 19.87
CA LEU A 145 0.44 21.96 21.08
C LEU A 145 0.42 23.50 21.13
N CYS A 146 1.08 24.18 20.19
CA CYS A 146 1.33 25.62 20.17
C CYS A 146 2.30 26.10 21.28
N GLU A 147 3.03 27.19 20.99
CA GLU A 147 4.15 27.73 21.79
C GLU A 147 3.81 28.12 23.25
N ASN A 148 2.53 28.30 23.58
CA ASN A 148 2.09 28.81 24.89
C ASN A 148 1.07 27.90 25.60
N SER A 149 0.92 26.64 25.20
CA SER A 149 0.01 25.74 25.92
C SER A 149 0.50 25.47 27.34
N GLU A 150 -0.43 25.42 28.29
CA GLU A 150 -0.14 25.06 29.69
C GLU A 150 0.54 23.68 29.80
N VAL A 151 0.20 22.79 28.87
CA VAL A 151 0.80 21.45 28.74
C VAL A 151 2.29 21.53 28.44
N PHE A 152 2.74 22.51 27.65
CA PHE A 152 4.15 22.67 27.31
C PHE A 152 4.99 23.18 28.48
N LYS A 153 4.40 24.03 29.34
CA LYS A 153 5.05 24.52 30.58
C LYS A 153 5.21 23.41 31.63
N LEU A 154 4.27 22.47 31.65
CA LEU A 154 4.28 21.32 32.56
C LEU A 154 5.16 20.18 32.03
N ALA A 155 5.33 20.08 30.71
CA ALA A 155 6.10 19.07 30.02
C ALA A 155 7.60 19.41 29.93
N ASP A 156 8.16 20.10 30.93
CA ASP A 156 9.61 20.06 31.12
C ASP A 156 10.00 18.57 31.15
N LEU A 157 10.72 18.14 30.12
CA LEU A 157 10.92 16.75 29.70
C LEU A 157 11.70 15.90 30.73
N SER A 158 11.95 16.46 31.92
CA SER A 158 12.44 15.78 33.11
C SER A 158 11.44 14.78 33.72
N LEU A 159 10.16 14.82 33.31
CA LEU A 159 9.13 13.85 33.74
C LEU A 159 8.93 12.67 32.76
N TYR A 160 9.95 12.31 31.97
CA TYR A 160 10.03 10.95 31.44
C TYR A 160 10.17 9.99 32.64
N ARG A 161 9.05 9.51 33.19
CA ARG A 161 9.08 8.38 34.13
C ARG A 161 9.50 7.16 33.30
N PRO A 162 10.70 6.59 33.50
CA PRO A 162 11.03 5.32 32.89
C PRO A 162 9.98 4.29 33.28
N PHE A 163 9.72 3.36 32.35
CA PHE A 163 8.83 2.22 32.47
C PHE A 163 8.84 1.70 33.91
N ARG A 164 7.77 2.00 34.65
CA ARG A 164 7.60 1.59 36.05
C ARG A 164 7.70 0.07 36.05
N GLU A 165 8.83 -0.47 36.50
CA GLU A 165 8.96 -1.88 36.86
C GLU A 165 7.78 -2.20 37.77
N ARG A 166 6.88 -3.05 37.28
CA ARG A 166 5.92 -3.71 38.15
C ARG A 166 6.74 -4.67 38.99
N GLU A 167 7.14 -4.22 40.17
CA GLU A 167 7.60 -5.10 41.24
C GLU A 167 6.52 -6.16 41.51
N PRO A 168 6.93 -7.40 41.84
CA PRO A 168 6.15 -8.64 41.68
C PRO A 168 4.95 -8.78 42.62
#